data_AF-A0A7X6RSV5-F1
#
_entry.id   AF-A0A7X6RSV5-F1
#
_cell.length_a   1.000
_cell.length_b   1.000
_cell.length_c   1.000
_cell.angle_alpha   90.00
_cell.angle_beta   90.00
_cell.angle_gamma   90.00
#
_symmetry.space_group_name_H-M   'P 1'
#
loop_
_entity.id
_entity.type
_entity.pdbx_description
1 polymer ?
#
loop_
_entity_poly.entity_id
_entity_poly.type
_entity_poly.pdbx_seq_one_letter_code
_entity_poly.pdbx_strand_id
1 'polypeptide(L)'
;MADVRVRTALPSDHPRIVAVCDDWWERPVAHILPRLFLDHFHTTSLIAEEEGELAGFLVGFPSPSVPEEAYVHFAGVAPGHRRTGLANGLYRRFADGARERGCAVVRAVTSPANERSIAFHRAHGFTVTGPHADYEGPGVDRMVFTLRLGA
;
A
#
# COMPACT_ATOMS: atom_id res chain seq x y z
N MET A 1 -1.83 26.71 -0.79
CA MET A 1 -2.08 25.28 -1.01
C MET A 1 -1.77 24.60 0.30
N ALA A 2 -2.74 23.92 0.90
CA ALA A 2 -2.47 23.17 2.12
C ALA A 2 -1.43 22.08 1.82
N ASP A 3 -0.55 21.81 2.78
CA ASP A 3 0.45 20.77 2.63
C ASP A 3 -0.15 19.43 3.07
N VAL A 4 0.09 18.38 2.29
CA VAL A 4 -0.40 17.04 2.61
C VAL A 4 0.39 16.50 3.78
N ARG A 5 -0.26 16.30 4.92
CA ARG A 5 0.35 15.74 6.11
C ARG A 5 0.28 14.22 6.08
N VAL A 6 1.44 13.57 6.16
CA VAL A 6 1.52 12.11 6.37
C VAL A 6 1.71 11.79 7.85
N ARG A 7 0.90 10.87 8.38
CA ARG A 7 0.95 10.38 9.77
C ARG A 7 0.77 8.87 9.83
N THR A 8 1.11 8.26 10.96
CA THR A 8 0.73 6.89 11.28
C THR A 8 -0.79 6.78 11.36
N ALA A 9 -1.33 5.66 10.90
CA ALA A 9 -2.76 5.37 10.99
C ALA A 9 -3.19 5.13 12.44
N LEU A 10 -4.49 5.28 12.69
CA LEU A 10 -5.18 4.90 13.91
C LEU A 10 -6.23 3.83 13.57
N PRO A 11 -6.67 3.01 14.54
CA PRO A 11 -7.78 2.07 14.32
C PRO A 11 -9.06 2.74 13.79
N SER A 12 -9.31 3.99 14.19
CA SER A 12 -10.44 4.82 13.74
C SER A 12 -10.36 5.26 12.27
N ASP A 13 -9.22 5.07 11.59
CA ASP A 13 -9.11 5.39 10.16
C ASP A 13 -9.73 4.30 9.27
N HIS A 14 -10.01 3.11 9.79
CA HIS A 14 -10.65 2.03 9.03
C HIS A 14 -11.95 2.42 8.34
N PRO A 15 -12.98 2.94 9.04
CA PRO A 15 -14.20 3.36 8.38
C PRO A 15 -13.96 4.47 7.34
N ARG A 16 -12.96 5.34 7.54
CA ARG A 16 -12.63 6.43 6.61
C ARG A 16 -12.02 5.88 5.31
N ILE A 17 -11.13 4.90 5.40
CA ILE A 17 -10.57 4.23 4.21
C ILE A 17 -11.66 3.45 3.47
N VAL A 18 -12.45 2.64 4.19
CA VAL A 18 -13.51 1.83 3.58
C VAL A 18 -14.54 2.69 2.85
N ALA A 19 -14.89 3.86 3.39
CA ALA A 19 -15.84 4.78 2.79
C ALA A 19 -15.42 5.32 1.42
N VAL A 20 -14.11 5.37 1.11
CA VAL A 20 -13.60 5.92 -0.16
C VAL A 20 -13.11 4.85 -1.14
N CYS A 21 -12.95 3.60 -0.68
CA CYS A 21 -12.34 2.51 -1.44
C CYS A 21 -12.98 2.30 -2.81
N ASP A 22 -14.29 2.11 -2.83
CA ASP A 22 -14.99 1.72 -4.05
C ASP A 22 -15.03 2.87 -5.07
N ASP A 23 -15.18 4.10 -4.60
CA ASP A 23 -15.15 5.32 -5.42
C ASP A 23 -13.75 5.56 -6.03
N TRP A 24 -12.69 5.39 -5.24
CA TRP A 24 -11.32 5.58 -5.74
C TRP A 24 -10.91 4.52 -6.75
N TRP A 25 -11.43 3.30 -6.64
CA TRP A 25 -11.14 2.20 -7.56
C TRP A 25 -12.19 2.00 -8.65
N GLU A 26 -13.28 2.75 -8.63
CA GLU A 26 -14.42 2.64 -9.55
C GLU A 26 -14.99 1.20 -9.60
N ARG A 27 -14.83 0.44 -8.51
CA ARG A 27 -15.31 -0.94 -8.36
C ARG A 27 -15.27 -1.38 -6.88
N PRO A 28 -16.04 -2.41 -6.47
CA PRO A 28 -16.00 -2.93 -5.11
C PRO A 28 -14.62 -3.49 -4.73
N VAL A 29 -13.92 -2.82 -3.82
CA VAL A 29 -12.62 -3.24 -3.26
C VAL A 29 -12.52 -3.09 -1.75
N ALA A 30 -13.51 -2.47 -1.10
CA ALA A 30 -13.52 -2.32 0.36
C ALA A 30 -13.29 -3.64 1.13
N HIS A 31 -13.79 -4.76 0.61
CA HIS A 31 -13.61 -6.10 1.19
C HIS A 31 -12.13 -6.54 1.31
N ILE A 32 -11.22 -5.93 0.55
CA ILE A 32 -9.77 -6.19 0.60
C ILE A 32 -9.17 -5.69 1.91
N LEU A 33 -9.82 -4.75 2.62
CA LEU A 33 -9.36 -4.23 3.90
C LEU A 33 -10.27 -4.64 5.08
N PRO A 34 -10.26 -5.92 5.51
CA PRO A 34 -10.83 -6.34 6.77
C PRO A 34 -10.34 -5.50 7.95
N ARG A 35 -11.20 -5.32 8.95
CA ARG A 35 -10.97 -4.46 10.11
C ARG A 35 -9.67 -4.78 10.88
N LEU A 36 -9.30 -6.07 10.92
CA LEU A 36 -8.09 -6.56 11.58
C LEU A 36 -6.82 -5.79 11.18
N PHE A 37 -6.75 -5.27 9.95
CA PHE A 37 -5.54 -4.60 9.48
C PHE A 37 -5.24 -3.31 10.24
N LEU A 38 -6.26 -2.52 10.58
CA LEU A 38 -6.05 -1.32 11.38
C LEU A 38 -6.24 -1.55 12.87
N ASP A 39 -6.89 -2.64 13.29
CA ASP A 39 -6.88 -3.03 14.69
C ASP A 39 -5.46 -3.46 15.14
N HIS A 40 -4.73 -4.21 14.30
CA HIS A 40 -3.44 -4.81 14.67
C HIS A 40 -2.21 -4.19 13.99
N PHE A 41 -2.36 -3.60 12.80
CA PHE A 41 -1.22 -3.11 12.01
C PHE A 41 -1.31 -1.61 11.68
N HIS A 42 -2.08 -0.83 12.44
CA HIS A 42 -2.15 0.63 12.24
C HIS A 42 -0.81 1.34 12.48
N THR A 43 0.02 0.84 13.41
CA THR A 43 1.30 1.48 13.78
C THR A 43 2.34 1.47 12.66
N THR A 44 2.19 0.59 11.67
CA THR A 44 3.03 0.49 10.46
C THR A 44 2.29 0.93 9.19
N SER A 45 1.04 1.36 9.33
CA SER A 45 0.22 1.90 8.26
C SER A 45 0.25 3.44 8.29
N LEU A 46 0.03 4.06 7.14
CA LEU A 46 0.16 5.48 6.91
C LEU A 46 -1.14 6.07 6.37
N ILE A 47 -1.43 7.29 6.83
CA ILE A 47 -2.51 8.13 6.36
C ILE A 47 -1.91 9.44 5.84
N ALA A 48 -2.36 9.87 4.67
CA ALA A 48 -2.11 11.18 4.12
C ALA A 48 -3.40 12.01 4.17
N GLU A 49 -3.32 13.20 4.76
CA GLU A 49 -4.46 14.10 4.91
C GLU A 49 -4.14 15.50 4.38
N GLU A 50 -5.12 16.11 3.75
CA GLU A 50 -5.12 17.53 3.39
C GLU A 50 -6.37 18.16 4.02
N GLU A 51 -6.20 19.19 4.86
CA GLU A 51 -7.31 19.89 5.53
C GLU A 51 -8.26 18.97 6.33
N GLY A 52 -7.76 17.83 6.81
CA GLY A 52 -8.55 16.83 7.56
C GLY A 52 -9.22 15.76 6.69
N GLU A 53 -9.18 15.94 5.37
CA GLU A 53 -9.72 15.00 4.39
C GLU A 53 -8.66 13.96 3.97
N LEU A 54 -9.11 12.74 3.71
CA LEU A 54 -8.23 11.64 3.34
C LEU A 54 -7.71 11.83 1.90
N ALA A 55 -6.43 12.15 1.76
CA ALA A 55 -5.75 12.31 0.47
C ALA A 55 -5.09 11.01 -0.02
N GLY A 56 -4.78 10.09 0.89
CA GLY A 56 -4.22 8.79 0.57
C GLY A 56 -3.94 7.94 1.80
N PHE A 57 -3.62 6.66 1.58
CA PHE A 57 -3.26 5.74 2.64
C PHE A 57 -2.33 4.64 2.12
N LEU A 58 -1.60 4.01 3.04
CA LEU A 58 -0.83 2.80 2.81
C LEU A 58 -0.98 1.89 4.03
N VAL A 59 -1.51 0.69 3.83
CA VAL A 59 -1.64 -0.35 4.85
C VAL A 59 -0.58 -1.41 4.59
N GLY A 60 0.28 -1.62 5.57
CA GLY A 60 1.38 -2.59 5.48
C GLY A 60 1.95 -2.95 6.84
N PHE A 61 2.72 -4.03 6.90
CA PHE A 61 3.23 -4.62 8.14
C PHE A 61 4.50 -5.45 7.89
N PRO A 62 5.40 -5.58 8.89
CA PRO A 62 6.48 -6.57 8.86
C PRO A 62 5.91 -7.99 8.94
N SER A 63 6.52 -8.92 8.23
CA SER A 63 6.17 -10.34 8.29
C SER A 63 6.70 -10.97 9.59
N PRO A 64 5.85 -11.61 10.40
CA PRO A 64 6.32 -12.32 11.59
C PRO A 64 7.05 -13.63 11.26
N SER A 65 6.76 -14.25 10.11
CA SER A 65 7.37 -15.51 9.69
C SER A 65 8.62 -15.33 8.82
N VAL A 66 8.77 -14.16 8.19
CA VAL A 66 9.93 -13.81 7.38
C VAL A 66 10.43 -12.42 7.83
N PRO A 67 11.19 -12.34 8.93
CA PRO A 67 11.50 -11.07 9.61
C PRO A 67 12.19 -10.01 8.72
N GLU A 68 12.86 -10.45 7.66
CA GLU A 68 13.51 -9.56 6.68
C GLU A 68 12.51 -8.88 5.72
N GLU A 69 11.22 -9.24 5.76
CA GLU A 69 10.22 -8.74 4.82
C GLU A 69 9.18 -7.86 5.51
N ALA A 70 8.81 -6.77 4.83
CA ALA A 70 7.58 -6.03 5.07
C ALA A 70 6.65 -6.17 3.86
N TYR A 71 5.35 -6.15 4.09
CA TYR A 71 4.34 -6.34 3.05
C TYR A 71 3.43 -5.12 2.97
N VAL A 72 3.30 -4.53 1.79
CA VAL A 72 2.24 -3.54 1.50
C VAL A 72 1.02 -4.30 1.02
N HIS A 73 -0.01 -4.30 1.87
CA HIS A 73 -1.26 -4.99 1.61
C HIS A 73 -2.17 -4.18 0.69
N PHE A 74 -2.36 -2.89 1.02
CA PHE A 74 -3.31 -2.06 0.30
C PHE A 74 -2.92 -0.59 0.38
N ALA A 75 -2.92 0.12 -0.75
CA ALA A 75 -2.54 1.52 -0.81
C ALA A 75 -3.37 2.26 -1.85
N GLY A 76 -3.77 3.48 -1.54
CA GLY A 76 -4.64 4.30 -2.37
C GLY A 76 -4.32 5.78 -2.28
N VAL A 77 -4.61 6.51 -3.36
CA VAL A 77 -4.51 7.97 -3.42
C VAL A 77 -5.78 8.53 -4.04
N ALA A 78 -6.33 9.56 -3.40
CA ALA A 78 -7.51 10.28 -3.84
C ALA A 78 -7.37 10.75 -5.29
N PRO A 79 -8.41 10.69 -6.14
CA PRO A 79 -8.34 11.12 -7.54
C PRO A 79 -7.69 12.50 -7.75
N GLY A 80 -8.03 13.48 -6.91
CA GLY A 80 -7.48 14.84 -6.95
C GLY A 80 -5.99 14.94 -6.59
N HIS A 81 -5.46 13.97 -5.84
CA HIS A 81 -4.06 13.94 -5.40
C HIS A 81 -3.19 13.00 -6.25
N ARG A 82 -3.73 12.42 -7.33
CA ARG A 82 -2.94 11.56 -8.23
C ARG A 82 -1.92 12.40 -8.99
N ARG A 83 -0.79 11.77 -9.35
CA ARG A 83 0.33 12.40 -10.08
C ARG A 83 1.01 13.58 -9.38
N THR A 84 0.74 13.78 -8.08
CA THR A 84 1.42 14.77 -7.22
C THR A 84 2.72 14.26 -6.58
N GLY A 85 2.98 12.95 -6.69
CA GLY A 85 4.06 12.28 -5.96
C GLY A 85 3.64 11.72 -4.59
N LEU A 86 2.39 11.90 -4.15
CA LEU A 86 1.93 11.43 -2.84
C LEU A 86 2.16 9.92 -2.60
N ALA A 87 1.85 9.08 -3.59
CA ALA A 87 2.11 7.64 -3.49
C ALA A 87 3.60 7.32 -3.30
N ASN A 88 4.49 8.06 -3.97
CA ASN A 88 5.93 7.90 -3.77
C ASN A 88 6.35 8.27 -2.34
N GLY A 89 5.79 9.35 -1.79
CA GLY A 89 6.03 9.76 -0.41
C GLY A 89 5.60 8.70 0.61
N LEU A 90 4.40 8.12 0.42
CA LEU A 90 3.87 7.04 1.28
C LEU A 90 4.77 5.80 1.24
N TYR A 91 5.14 5.33 0.05
CA TYR A 91 5.99 4.14 -0.10
C TYR A 91 7.40 4.35 0.45
N ARG A 92 8.00 5.53 0.25
CA ARG A 92 9.31 5.87 0.82
C ARG A 92 9.26 5.82 2.35
N ARG A 93 8.28 6.49 2.96
CA ARG A 93 8.13 6.50 4.42
C ARG A 93 7.88 5.11 4.99
N PHE A 94 7.09 4.29 4.29
CA PHE A 94 6.90 2.89 4.68
C PHE A 94 8.20 2.08 4.58
N ALA A 95 8.95 2.23 3.49
CA ALA A 95 10.23 1.56 3.29
C ALA A 95 11.27 1.97 4.33
N ASP A 96 11.34 3.25 4.71
CA ASP A 96 12.22 3.75 5.76
C ASP A 96 11.86 3.13 7.12
N GLY A 97 10.56 3.11 7.47
CA GLY A 97 10.10 2.43 8.69
C GLY A 97 10.30 0.92 8.69
N ALA A 98 10.30 0.28 7.50
CA ALA A 98 10.66 -1.13 7.36
C ALA A 98 12.16 -1.36 7.59
N ARG A 99 13.04 -0.49 7.07
CA ARG A 99 14.49 -0.54 7.35
C ARG A 99 14.80 -0.42 8.83
N GLU A 100 14.18 0.55 9.50
CA GLU A 100 14.36 0.77 10.95
C GLU A 100 13.98 -0.46 11.79
N ARG A 101 13.13 -1.34 11.25
CA ARG A 101 12.71 -2.60 11.88
C ARG A 101 13.54 -3.81 11.46
N GLY A 102 14.61 -3.60 10.69
CA GLY A 102 15.51 -4.65 10.22
C GLY A 102 15.01 -5.41 8.98
N CYS A 103 13.96 -4.93 8.31
CA CYS A 103 13.55 -5.52 7.03
C CYS A 103 14.56 -5.14 5.93
N ALA A 104 14.86 -6.11 5.05
CA ALA A 104 15.68 -5.93 3.86
C ALA A 104 14.83 -5.82 2.58
N VAL A 105 13.54 -6.17 2.63
CA VAL A 105 12.68 -6.25 1.45
C VAL A 105 11.27 -5.73 1.75
N VAL A 106 10.69 -4.99 0.81
CA VAL A 106 9.24 -4.72 0.76
C VAL A 106 8.61 -5.53 -0.37
N ARG A 107 7.52 -6.25 -0.06
CA ARG A 107 6.70 -7.00 -1.02
C ARG A 107 5.31 -6.40 -1.19
N ALA A 108 4.73 -6.63 -2.35
CA ALA A 108 3.34 -6.34 -2.67
C ALA A 108 2.92 -7.20 -3.88
N VAL A 109 1.61 -7.28 -4.15
CA VAL A 109 1.09 -7.95 -5.35
C VAL A 109 -0.01 -7.14 -5.99
N THR A 110 -0.29 -7.42 -7.26
CA THR A 110 -1.49 -6.90 -7.92
C THR A 110 -1.99 -7.83 -9.03
N SER A 111 -3.20 -7.60 -9.54
CA SER A 111 -3.72 -8.31 -10.70
C SER A 111 -2.95 -7.93 -11.98
N PRO A 112 -2.71 -8.87 -12.92
CA PRO A 112 -2.06 -8.57 -14.21
C PRO A 112 -2.74 -7.44 -15.00
N ALA A 113 -4.05 -7.26 -14.84
CA ALA A 113 -4.81 -6.18 -15.50
C ALA A 113 -4.56 -4.78 -14.90
N ASN A 114 -3.89 -4.67 -13.74
CA ASN A 114 -3.64 -3.39 -13.08
C ASN A 114 -2.35 -2.72 -13.59
N GLU A 115 -2.35 -2.35 -14.86
CA GLU A 115 -1.21 -1.73 -15.54
C GLU A 115 -0.71 -0.46 -14.84
N ARG A 116 -1.63 0.34 -14.27
CA ARG A 116 -1.28 1.55 -13.50
C ARG A 116 -0.43 1.22 -12.28
N SER A 117 -0.80 0.19 -11.52
CA SER A 117 -0.03 -0.26 -10.36
C SER A 117 1.32 -0.83 -10.79
N ILE A 118 1.36 -1.63 -11.85
CA ILE A 118 2.60 -2.22 -12.39
C ILE A 118 3.58 -1.10 -12.81
N ALA A 119 3.11 -0.12 -13.56
CA ALA A 119 3.93 1.01 -14.01
C ALA A 119 4.42 1.86 -12.83
N PHE A 120 3.55 2.14 -11.85
CA PHE A 120 3.93 2.87 -10.63
C PHE A 120 5.03 2.13 -9.85
N HIS A 121 4.85 0.84 -9.56
CA HIS A 121 5.82 0.07 -8.77
C HIS A 121 7.17 -0.05 -9.49
N ARG A 122 7.17 -0.27 -10.81
CA ARG A 122 8.40 -0.24 -11.62
C ARG A 122 9.13 1.11 -11.50
N ALA A 123 8.40 2.21 -11.66
CA ALA A 123 8.97 3.55 -11.54
C ALA A 123 9.47 3.87 -10.12
N HIS A 124 8.86 3.27 -9.10
CA HIS A 124 9.30 3.38 -7.71
C HIS A 124 10.56 2.54 -7.39
N GLY A 125 10.97 1.63 -8.29
CA GLY A 125 12.16 0.79 -8.11
C GLY A 125 11.86 -0.65 -7.68
N PHE A 126 10.59 -1.09 -7.69
CA PHE A 126 10.28 -2.50 -7.50
C PHE A 126 10.68 -3.31 -8.73
N THR A 127 11.29 -4.47 -8.47
CA THR A 127 11.31 -5.56 -9.44
C THR A 127 9.92 -6.17 -9.52
N VAL A 128 9.39 -6.31 -10.73
CA VAL A 128 8.04 -6.85 -10.99
C VAL A 128 8.16 -8.14 -11.80
N THR A 129 7.63 -9.24 -11.27
CA THR A 129 7.60 -10.55 -11.93
C THR A 129 6.17 -11.08 -12.07
N GLY A 130 5.96 -12.02 -12.99
CA GLY A 130 4.67 -12.62 -13.29
C GLY A 130 4.19 -12.33 -14.73
N PRO A 131 2.93 -12.66 -15.07
CA PRO A 131 1.91 -13.19 -14.16
C PRO A 131 2.28 -14.58 -13.62
N HIS A 132 2.11 -14.77 -12.32
CA HIS A 132 2.19 -16.07 -11.68
C HIS A 132 0.79 -16.67 -11.65
N ALA A 133 0.62 -17.82 -12.32
CA ALA A 133 -0.67 -18.48 -12.45
C ALA A 133 -1.18 -18.96 -11.09
N ASP A 134 -2.50 -18.85 -10.88
CA ASP A 134 -3.21 -19.38 -9.71
C ASP A 134 -2.67 -18.92 -8.33
N TYR A 135 -2.01 -17.75 -8.29
CA TYR A 135 -1.27 -17.28 -7.11
C TYR A 135 -2.16 -17.10 -5.87
N GLU A 136 -3.40 -16.62 -6.02
CA GLU A 136 -4.39 -16.54 -4.93
C GLU A 136 -5.53 -17.57 -5.09
N GLY A 137 -5.26 -18.67 -5.79
CA GLY A 137 -6.22 -19.73 -6.09
C GLY A 137 -6.57 -19.83 -7.58
N PRO A 138 -7.36 -20.86 -7.98
CA PRO A 138 -7.64 -21.16 -9.37
C PRO A 138 -8.18 -19.96 -10.17
N GLY A 139 -7.48 -19.58 -11.24
CA GLY A 139 -7.79 -18.45 -12.12
C GLY A 139 -7.44 -17.07 -11.55
N VAL A 140 -6.77 -17.00 -10.40
CA VAL A 140 -6.48 -15.75 -9.69
C VAL A 140 -4.98 -15.43 -9.75
N ASP A 141 -4.53 -15.07 -10.94
CA ASP A 141 -3.12 -14.74 -11.22
C ASP A 141 -2.66 -13.45 -10.55
N ARG A 142 -1.37 -13.34 -10.22
CA ARG A 142 -0.78 -12.12 -9.65
C ARG A 142 0.55 -11.74 -10.28
N MET A 143 0.78 -10.43 -10.36
CA MET A 143 2.11 -9.85 -10.47
C MET A 143 2.69 -9.70 -9.07
N VAL A 144 3.93 -10.12 -8.87
CA VAL A 144 4.64 -10.03 -7.59
C VAL A 144 5.67 -8.91 -7.66
N PHE A 145 5.65 -8.04 -6.66
CA PHE A 145 6.52 -6.88 -6.55
C PHE A 145 7.54 -7.10 -5.43
N THR A 146 8.81 -6.77 -5.69
CA THR A 146 9.89 -6.85 -4.70
C THR A 146 10.76 -5.60 -4.78
N LEU A 147 10.81 -4.84 -3.69
CA LEU A 147 11.73 -3.71 -3.51
C LEU A 147 12.79 -4.12 -2.49
N ARG A 148 14.06 -4.11 -2.89
CA ARG A 148 15.18 -4.32 -1.96
C ARG A 148 15.50 -3.00 -1.27
N LEU A 149 15.49 -3.03 0.06
CA LEU A 149 15.91 -1.93 0.89
C LEU A 149 17.43 -2.06 1.02
N GLY A 150 18.18 -1.21 0.32
CA GLY A 150 19.64 -1.16 0.49
C GLY A 150 20.01 -1.02 1.97
N ALA A 151 21.18 -1.58 2.32
CA ALA A 151 21.78 -1.48 3.65
C ALA A 151 22.14 -0.03 4.02
#